data_AF-A0A7M2WQN9-F1
#
_entry.id   AF-A0A7M2WQN9-F1
#
_cell.length_a   1.000
_cell.length_b   1.000
_cell.length_c   1.000
_cell.angle_alpha   90.00
_cell.angle_beta   90.00
_cell.angle_gamma   90.00
#
_symmetry.space_group_name_H-M   'P 1'
#
loop_
_entity.id
_entity.type
_entity.pdbx_description
1 polymer ?
#
loop_
_entity_poly.entity_id
_entity_poly.type
_entity_poly.pdbx_seq_one_letter_code
_entity_poly.pdbx_strand_id
1 'polypeptide(L)'
;MATDIESNPLFGLLTDALRAGPGSPEWHQAVAKLRSEGLADSDEYRLLVQVRENLESGRDYRSVRAGPGFTRKVLEGIENEKQVGGAKTGGIPLANVIAVISVIAIIGVLAYLGYQLFPRPGVSQETVEELEKSYLPTEVASAKFDGTIPSAWRKIGALPLESTKAGLKPAPLAGGATQPSVSAGGALLSPIAVVPEETFAVIVQLKPGRPSDDLIVQVFVSTEDDFSADKAISSNELVWLIQGSRQKVIVRDSQTEYNAERPDPTKLDPITVRLAVSKSLAVVSNGGTKLWAGNNGLTAKPRTVGVRFIQVDPTKPVDPTMVVQSIRIVKK
;
A
#
# COMPACT_ATOMS: atom_id res chain seq x y z
N MET A 1 34.03 -26.60 -19.64
CA MET A 1 32.84 -26.14 -20.38
C MET A 1 32.02 -25.32 -19.41
N ALA A 2 31.97 -24.00 -19.59
CA ALA A 2 31.08 -23.14 -18.82
C ALA A 2 29.69 -23.24 -19.46
N THR A 3 28.73 -23.80 -18.75
CA THR A 3 27.32 -23.76 -19.17
C THR A 3 26.76 -22.40 -18.79
N ASP A 4 26.35 -21.65 -19.79
CA ASP A 4 25.72 -20.33 -19.66
C ASP A 4 24.50 -20.43 -18.74
N ILE A 5 24.37 -19.54 -17.77
CA ILE A 5 23.25 -19.58 -16.80
C ILE A 5 21.91 -19.40 -17.51
N GLU A 6 21.90 -18.67 -18.63
CA GLU A 6 20.73 -18.50 -19.51
C GLU A 6 20.34 -19.80 -20.23
N SER A 7 21.24 -20.79 -20.31
CA SER A 7 20.97 -22.08 -20.95
C SER A 7 20.38 -23.14 -20.01
N ASN A 8 20.21 -22.83 -18.71
CA ASN A 8 19.61 -23.77 -17.77
C ASN A 8 18.07 -23.80 -17.93
N PRO A 9 17.48 -24.92 -18.40
CA PRO A 9 16.04 -25.00 -18.66
C PRO A 9 15.19 -24.88 -17.39
N LEU A 10 15.77 -25.09 -16.20
CA LEU A 10 15.09 -24.85 -14.93
C LEU A 10 14.90 -23.36 -14.65
N PHE A 11 15.87 -22.51 -15.02
CA PHE A 11 15.82 -21.07 -14.77
C PHE A 11 14.70 -20.37 -15.56
N GLY A 12 14.54 -20.75 -16.84
CA GLY A 12 13.43 -20.28 -17.67
C GLY A 12 12.07 -20.68 -17.08
N LEU A 13 11.93 -21.95 -16.69
CA LEU A 13 10.69 -22.48 -16.12
C LEU A 13 10.29 -21.80 -14.79
N LEU A 14 11.25 -21.46 -13.93
CA LEU A 14 11.00 -20.70 -12.70
C LEU A 14 10.58 -19.25 -13.00
N THR A 15 11.18 -18.64 -14.01
CA THR A 15 10.86 -17.27 -14.44
C THR A 15 9.44 -17.19 -15.01
N ASP A 16 9.06 -18.16 -15.83
CA ASP A 16 7.72 -18.23 -16.41
C ASP A 16 6.65 -18.50 -15.34
N ALA A 17 6.93 -19.38 -14.39
CA ALA A 17 6.06 -19.61 -13.23
C ALA A 17 5.86 -18.33 -12.40
N LEU A 18 6.94 -17.61 -12.07
CA LEU A 18 6.85 -16.36 -11.30
C LEU A 18 6.11 -15.24 -12.05
N ARG A 19 6.21 -15.21 -13.39
CA ARG A 19 5.47 -14.25 -14.23
C ARG A 19 3.99 -14.61 -14.34
N ALA A 20 3.65 -15.88 -14.51
CA ALA A 20 2.27 -16.35 -14.66
C ALA A 20 1.50 -16.34 -13.32
N GLY A 21 2.20 -16.48 -12.20
CA GLY A 21 1.65 -16.39 -10.85
C GLY A 21 1.07 -17.71 -10.32
N PRO A 22 0.68 -17.75 -9.03
CA PRO A 22 0.23 -18.96 -8.35
C PRO A 22 -1.04 -19.55 -8.97
N GLY A 23 -1.07 -20.88 -9.16
CA GLY A 23 -2.20 -21.61 -9.72
C GLY A 23 -2.22 -21.73 -11.25
N SER A 24 -1.22 -21.15 -11.93
CA SER A 24 -1.02 -21.35 -13.38
C SER A 24 -0.44 -22.74 -13.70
N PRO A 25 -0.65 -23.27 -14.91
CA PRO A 25 -0.03 -24.53 -15.34
C PRO A 25 1.50 -24.51 -15.22
N GLU A 26 2.13 -23.39 -15.54
CA GLU A 26 3.57 -23.16 -15.44
C GLU A 26 4.04 -23.21 -13.98
N TRP A 27 3.25 -22.65 -13.06
CA TRP A 27 3.50 -22.74 -11.62
C TRP A 27 3.50 -24.18 -11.12
N HIS A 28 2.47 -24.95 -11.49
CA HIS A 28 2.38 -26.35 -11.08
C HIS A 28 3.51 -27.22 -11.65
N GLN A 29 3.93 -26.96 -12.89
CA GLN A 29 5.08 -27.65 -13.50
C GLN A 29 6.39 -27.33 -12.78
N ALA A 30 6.59 -26.06 -12.38
CA ALA A 30 7.77 -25.65 -11.62
C ALA A 30 7.82 -26.27 -10.22
N VAL A 31 6.70 -26.25 -9.48
CA VAL A 31 6.63 -26.87 -8.15
C VAL A 31 6.79 -28.38 -8.23
N ALA A 32 6.19 -29.05 -9.22
CA ALA A 32 6.34 -30.49 -9.41
C ALA A 32 7.79 -30.89 -9.69
N LYS A 33 8.49 -30.13 -10.53
CA LYS A 33 9.90 -30.36 -10.84
C LYS A 33 10.79 -30.17 -9.59
N LEU A 34 10.58 -29.10 -8.83
CA LEU A 34 11.34 -28.87 -7.59
C LEU A 34 11.07 -29.92 -6.50
N ARG A 35 9.83 -30.42 -6.40
CA ARG A 35 9.50 -31.53 -5.50
C ARG A 35 10.17 -32.84 -5.92
N SER A 36 10.28 -33.10 -7.23
CA SER A 36 11.01 -34.27 -7.74
C SER A 36 12.52 -34.20 -7.47
N GLU A 37 13.06 -33.00 -7.26
CA GLU A 37 14.46 -32.73 -6.88
C GLU A 37 14.67 -32.73 -5.35
N GLY A 38 13.64 -33.10 -4.56
CA GLY A 38 13.76 -33.37 -3.13
C GLY A 38 13.40 -32.22 -2.19
N LEU A 39 12.88 -31.10 -2.71
CA LEU A 39 12.44 -29.95 -1.92
C LEU A 39 10.95 -30.06 -1.59
N ALA A 40 10.60 -30.84 -0.56
CA ALA A 40 9.21 -31.25 -0.30
C ALA A 40 8.45 -30.39 0.73
N ASP A 41 9.13 -29.61 1.59
CA ASP A 41 8.55 -29.16 2.88
C ASP A 41 8.53 -27.64 3.09
N SER A 42 8.30 -26.85 2.02
CA SER A 42 8.26 -25.39 2.11
C SER A 42 7.10 -24.77 1.33
N ASP A 43 6.65 -23.61 1.81
CA ASP A 43 5.69 -22.74 1.13
C ASP A 43 6.13 -22.53 -0.33
N GLU A 44 5.27 -22.97 -1.28
CA GLU A 44 5.60 -23.11 -2.70
C GLU A 44 6.14 -21.81 -3.30
N TYR A 45 5.60 -20.67 -2.86
CA TYR A 45 6.03 -19.36 -3.32
C TYR A 45 7.45 -19.03 -2.84
N ARG A 46 7.74 -19.31 -1.56
CA ARG A 46 9.09 -19.11 -0.99
C ARG A 46 10.10 -20.06 -1.60
N LEU A 47 9.68 -21.29 -1.90
CA LEU A 47 10.51 -22.32 -2.49
C LEU A 47 10.96 -21.94 -3.91
N LEU A 48 10.06 -21.43 -4.75
CA LEU A 48 10.40 -20.96 -6.10
C LEU A 48 11.34 -19.74 -6.08
N VAL A 49 11.08 -18.77 -5.19
CA VAL A 49 11.93 -17.58 -5.04
C VAL A 49 13.33 -17.95 -4.51
N GLN A 50 13.41 -18.80 -3.49
CA GLN A 50 14.67 -19.21 -2.88
C GLN A 50 15.54 -20.01 -3.85
N VAL A 51 14.96 -20.91 -4.64
CA VAL A 51 15.72 -21.68 -5.65
C VAL A 51 16.22 -20.76 -6.76
N ARG A 52 15.41 -19.79 -7.19
CA ARG A 52 15.85 -18.77 -8.15
C ARG A 52 17.02 -17.96 -7.60
N GLU A 53 16.93 -17.46 -6.37
CA GLU A 53 18.00 -16.70 -5.73
C GLU A 53 19.28 -17.55 -5.54
N ASN A 54 19.14 -18.84 -5.25
CA ASN A 54 20.28 -19.76 -5.12
C ASN A 54 20.97 -20.01 -6.47
N LEU A 55 20.20 -20.10 -7.57
CA LEU A 55 20.72 -20.22 -8.92
C LEU A 55 21.38 -18.92 -9.40
N GLU A 56 20.77 -17.76 -9.13
CA GLU A 56 21.33 -16.44 -9.45
C GLU A 56 22.59 -16.12 -8.63
N SER A 57 22.63 -16.51 -7.35
CA SER A 57 23.78 -16.29 -6.47
C SER A 57 24.95 -17.25 -6.73
N GLY A 58 24.76 -18.26 -7.61
CA GLY A 58 25.81 -19.18 -8.04
C GLY A 58 26.43 -20.01 -6.90
N ARG A 59 25.71 -20.15 -5.78
CA ARG A 59 26.26 -20.65 -4.50
C ARG A 59 26.69 -22.13 -4.56
N ASP A 60 26.09 -22.93 -5.45
CA ASP A 60 26.50 -24.32 -5.69
C ASP A 60 27.66 -24.47 -6.70
N TYR A 61 27.99 -23.43 -7.47
CA TYR A 61 29.07 -23.50 -8.47
C TYR A 61 30.48 -23.34 -7.90
N ARG A 62 30.63 -23.03 -6.60
CA ARG A 62 31.93 -22.68 -5.98
C ARG A 62 32.66 -23.80 -5.23
N SER A 63 32.28 -25.06 -5.39
CA SER A 63 33.08 -26.18 -4.87
C SER A 63 33.92 -26.89 -5.94
N VAL A 64 34.52 -26.15 -6.88
CA VAL A 64 35.60 -26.72 -7.71
C VAL A 64 36.86 -26.79 -6.86
N ARG A 65 37.14 -27.94 -6.25
CA ARG A 65 38.47 -28.25 -5.73
C ARG A 65 39.44 -28.25 -6.91
N ALA A 66 40.38 -27.30 -6.92
CA ALA A 66 41.48 -27.30 -7.88
C ALA A 66 42.29 -28.60 -7.72
N GLY A 67 42.18 -29.49 -8.70
CA GLY A 67 43.05 -30.65 -8.79
C GLY A 67 44.51 -30.25 -9.01
N PRO A 68 45.48 -31.14 -8.76
CA PRO A 68 46.90 -30.85 -8.97
C PRO A 68 47.14 -30.49 -10.45
N GLY A 69 47.61 -29.26 -10.70
CA GLY A 69 47.90 -28.75 -12.05
C GLY A 69 47.09 -27.54 -12.52
N PHE A 70 46.10 -27.07 -11.75
CA PHE A 70 45.30 -25.88 -12.08
C PHE A 70 46.16 -24.60 -12.23
N THR A 71 47.10 -24.37 -11.31
CA THR A 71 48.02 -23.24 -11.35
C THR A 71 48.90 -23.22 -12.61
N ARG A 72 49.27 -24.40 -13.14
CA ARG A 72 50.07 -24.49 -14.37
C ARG A 72 49.26 -24.06 -15.59
N LYS A 73 48.02 -24.53 -15.74
CA LYS A 73 47.13 -24.14 -16.85
C LYS A 73 46.70 -22.67 -16.80
N VAL A 74 46.55 -22.11 -15.61
CA VAL A 74 46.22 -20.68 -15.46
C VAL A 74 47.39 -19.80 -15.87
N LEU A 75 48.62 -20.15 -15.46
CA LEU A 75 49.81 -19.40 -15.89
C LEU A 75 50.05 -19.53 -17.41
N GLU A 76 49.86 -20.71 -17.98
CA GLU A 76 49.98 -20.96 -19.43
C GLU A 76 48.89 -20.24 -20.24
N GLY A 77 47.70 -20.05 -19.66
CA GLY A 77 46.61 -19.23 -20.24
C GLY A 77 46.95 -17.75 -20.27
N ILE A 78 47.49 -17.21 -19.17
CA ILE A 78 47.90 -15.79 -19.09
C ILE A 78 49.10 -15.49 -20.01
N GLU A 79 49.99 -16.46 -20.18
CA GLU A 79 51.17 -16.30 -21.06
C GLU A 79 50.79 -16.36 -22.54
N ASN A 80 49.81 -17.20 -22.92
CA ASN A 80 49.25 -17.22 -24.28
C ASN A 80 48.41 -15.98 -24.60
N GLU A 81 47.68 -15.41 -23.63
CA GLU A 81 46.82 -14.24 -23.85
C GLU A 81 47.63 -12.95 -24.13
N LYS A 82 48.87 -12.86 -23.62
CA LYS A 82 49.79 -11.76 -23.96
C LYS A 82 50.34 -11.81 -25.39
N GLN A 83 50.29 -12.95 -26.08
CA GLN A 83 50.77 -13.06 -27.47
C GLN A 83 49.71 -12.75 -28.53
N VAL A 84 48.41 -12.77 -28.19
CA VAL A 84 47.31 -12.59 -29.17
C VAL A 84 46.87 -11.12 -29.32
N GLY A 85 47.28 -10.22 -28.42
CA GLY A 85 46.91 -8.79 -28.44
C GLY A 85 47.62 -7.92 -29.50
N GLY A 86 48.31 -8.52 -30.47
CA GLY A 86 49.11 -7.83 -31.48
C GLY A 86 48.42 -7.72 -32.84
N ALA A 87 47.18 -7.23 -32.93
CA ALA A 87 46.58 -6.88 -34.23
C ALA A 87 45.62 -5.68 -34.12
N LYS A 88 45.92 -4.67 -34.93
CA LYS A 88 45.25 -3.37 -35.06
C LYS A 88 43.79 -3.50 -35.49
N THR A 89 42.87 -2.82 -34.79
CA THR A 89 41.64 -2.25 -35.37
C THR A 89 41.23 -1.00 -34.61
N GLY A 90 41.12 0.14 -35.32
CA GLY A 90 40.74 1.43 -34.78
C GLY A 90 39.25 1.51 -34.46
N GLY A 91 38.88 1.19 -33.22
CA GLY A 91 37.58 1.48 -32.61
C GLY A 91 37.77 2.45 -31.45
N ILE A 92 36.79 3.33 -31.23
CA ILE A 92 36.76 4.28 -30.12
C ILE A 92 37.09 3.51 -28.82
N PRO A 93 38.03 3.99 -27.98
CA PRO A 93 38.48 3.24 -26.81
C PRO A 93 37.31 2.96 -25.86
N LEU A 94 36.78 1.73 -25.95
CA LEU A 94 35.65 1.22 -25.16
C LEU A 94 35.88 1.39 -23.65
N ALA A 95 37.14 1.40 -23.21
CA ALA A 95 37.52 1.68 -21.83
C ALA A 95 37.04 3.05 -21.32
N ASN A 96 37.08 4.09 -22.17
CA ASN A 96 36.62 5.43 -21.78
C ASN A 96 35.09 5.49 -21.73
N VAL A 97 34.39 4.72 -22.57
CA VAL A 97 32.93 4.66 -22.60
C VAL A 97 32.39 3.98 -21.33
N ILE A 98 33.01 2.85 -20.93
CA ILE A 98 32.62 2.13 -19.71
C ILE A 98 32.84 3.01 -18.48
N ALA A 99 33.98 3.71 -18.39
CA ALA A 99 34.28 4.61 -17.27
C ALA A 99 33.25 5.74 -17.12
N VAL A 100 32.83 6.36 -18.23
CA VAL A 100 31.82 7.44 -18.22
C VAL A 100 30.46 6.92 -17.75
N ILE A 101 30.03 5.75 -18.22
CA ILE A 101 28.74 5.15 -17.81
C ILE A 101 28.74 4.83 -16.31
N SER A 102 29.84 4.30 -15.77
CA SER A 102 29.95 4.00 -14.33
C SER A 102 29.86 5.25 -13.46
N VAL A 103 30.48 6.36 -13.88
CA VAL A 103 30.41 7.63 -13.14
C VAL A 103 28.99 8.18 -13.13
N ILE A 104 28.28 8.14 -14.26
CA ILE A 104 26.87 8.59 -14.35
C ILE A 104 25.97 7.74 -13.44
N ALA A 105 26.16 6.41 -13.43
CA ALA A 105 25.38 5.51 -12.58
C ALA A 105 25.58 5.82 -11.08
N ILE A 106 26.83 6.05 -10.65
CA ILE A 106 27.14 6.40 -9.26
C ILE A 106 26.51 7.75 -8.89
N ILE A 107 26.63 8.77 -9.76
CA ILE A 107 26.00 10.08 -9.53
C ILE A 107 24.48 9.94 -9.44
N GLY A 108 23.86 9.11 -10.30
CA GLY A 108 22.42 8.83 -10.26
C GLY A 108 21.99 8.22 -8.93
N VAL A 109 22.72 7.22 -8.43
CA VAL A 109 22.45 6.60 -7.12
C VAL A 109 22.66 7.60 -5.98
N LEU A 110 23.73 8.40 -6.01
CA LEU A 110 23.99 9.41 -4.99
C LEU A 110 22.95 10.53 -5.00
N ALA A 111 22.49 10.96 -6.17
CA ALA A 111 21.42 11.93 -6.30
C ALA A 111 20.09 11.36 -5.78
N TYR A 112 19.80 10.09 -6.07
CA TYR A 112 18.63 9.40 -5.54
C TYR A 112 18.68 9.27 -4.02
N LEU A 113 19.82 8.84 -3.46
CA LEU A 113 20.02 8.74 -2.01
C LEU A 113 19.98 10.12 -1.35
N GLY A 114 20.61 11.13 -1.95
CA GLY A 114 20.58 12.51 -1.49
C GLY A 114 19.15 13.03 -1.46
N TYR A 115 18.38 12.83 -2.53
CA TYR A 115 16.97 13.19 -2.60
C TYR A 115 16.13 12.47 -1.53
N GLN A 116 16.42 11.20 -1.25
CA GLN A 116 15.70 10.42 -0.22
C GLN A 116 16.06 10.86 1.21
N LEU A 117 17.30 11.31 1.43
CA LEU A 117 17.84 11.75 2.71
C LEU A 117 17.62 13.25 3.00
N PHE A 118 17.25 14.05 1.99
CA PHE A 118 16.93 15.47 2.21
C PHE A 118 15.76 15.56 3.20
N PRO A 119 15.95 16.21 4.36
CA PRO A 119 14.89 16.35 5.34
C PRO A 119 13.74 17.11 4.68
N ARG A 120 12.58 16.46 4.54
CA ARG A 120 11.35 17.17 4.24
C ARG A 120 11.22 18.26 5.33
N PRO A 121 10.97 19.53 4.96
CA PRO A 121 10.84 20.60 5.95
C PRO A 121 9.87 20.15 7.03
N GLY A 122 10.40 19.95 8.24
CA GLY A 122 9.68 19.31 9.32
C GLY A 122 8.46 20.14 9.69
N VAL A 123 7.33 19.47 9.92
CA VAL A 123 6.17 20.12 10.52
C VAL A 123 6.55 20.51 11.95
N SER A 124 6.43 21.79 12.30
CA SER A 124 6.65 22.27 13.67
C SER A 124 5.71 21.57 14.64
N GLN A 125 6.27 20.99 15.71
CA GLN A 125 5.47 20.31 16.74
C GLN A 125 4.45 21.25 17.39
N GLU A 126 4.80 22.53 17.53
CA GLU A 126 3.91 23.57 18.05
C GLU A 126 2.64 23.71 17.20
N THR A 127 2.77 23.73 15.87
CA THR A 127 1.61 23.84 14.96
C THR A 127 0.75 22.58 14.97
N VAL A 128 1.37 21.41 15.16
CA VAL A 128 0.63 20.15 15.37
C VAL A 128 -0.16 20.21 16.67
N GLU A 129 0.45 20.66 17.76
CA GLU A 129 -0.19 20.77 19.07
C GLU A 129 -1.32 21.81 19.07
N GLU A 130 -1.14 22.94 18.39
CA GLU A 130 -2.18 23.95 18.19
C GLU A 130 -3.39 23.37 17.44
N LEU A 131 -3.17 22.62 16.34
CA LEU A 131 -4.24 21.97 15.59
C LEU A 131 -4.91 20.84 16.38
N GLU A 132 -4.14 20.11 17.19
CA GLU A 132 -4.65 19.07 18.07
C GLU A 132 -5.60 19.65 19.12
N LYS A 133 -5.22 20.79 19.73
CA LYS A 133 -5.97 21.49 20.79
C LYS A 133 -6.95 22.54 20.28
N SER A 134 -7.06 22.73 18.96
CA SER A 134 -7.90 23.76 18.37
C SER A 134 -9.36 23.59 18.77
N TYR A 135 -9.95 24.63 19.37
CA TYR A 135 -11.37 24.69 19.65
C TYR A 135 -12.16 25.05 18.38
N LEU A 136 -13.08 24.18 17.97
CA LEU A 136 -13.87 24.30 16.74
C LEU A 136 -15.37 24.28 17.11
N PRO A 137 -15.97 25.45 17.43
CA PRO A 137 -17.31 25.51 18.01
C PRO A 137 -18.44 25.29 17.01
N THR A 138 -18.22 25.61 15.74
CA THR A 138 -19.29 25.64 14.74
C THR A 138 -19.47 24.28 14.10
N GLU A 139 -20.58 23.60 14.41
CA GLU A 139 -21.00 22.40 13.67
C GLU A 139 -21.62 22.81 12.33
N VAL A 140 -21.02 22.38 11.21
CA VAL A 140 -21.56 22.67 9.87
C VAL A 140 -22.37 21.53 9.29
N ALA A 141 -22.05 20.29 9.64
CA ALA A 141 -22.80 19.13 9.20
C ALA A 141 -22.68 18.02 10.24
N SER A 142 -23.78 17.30 10.44
CA SER A 142 -23.79 16.12 11.28
C SER A 142 -24.79 15.09 10.77
N ALA A 143 -24.53 13.83 11.12
CA ALA A 143 -25.47 12.73 10.98
C ALA A 143 -25.32 11.78 12.16
N LYS A 144 -26.47 11.35 12.68
CA LYS A 144 -26.59 10.18 13.56
C LYS A 144 -27.30 9.09 12.75
N PHE A 145 -26.80 7.87 12.83
CA PHE A 145 -27.26 6.75 12.02
C PHE A 145 -28.03 5.75 12.89
N ASP A 146 -29.17 6.18 13.44
CA ASP A 146 -30.01 5.42 14.37
C ASP A 146 -31.29 4.87 13.72
N GLY A 147 -31.24 4.58 12.42
CA GLY A 147 -32.33 3.96 11.65
C GLY A 147 -32.68 4.68 10.35
N THR A 148 -32.16 5.89 10.14
CA THR A 148 -32.30 6.59 8.86
C THR A 148 -30.97 7.23 8.43
N ILE A 149 -30.81 7.43 7.12
CA ILE A 149 -29.72 8.24 6.55
C ILE A 149 -30.33 9.60 6.22
N PRO A 150 -29.81 10.72 6.75
CA PRO A 150 -30.38 12.03 6.44
C PRO A 150 -30.31 12.31 4.93
N SER A 151 -31.40 12.82 4.35
CA SER A 151 -31.55 12.99 2.90
C SER A 151 -30.53 13.92 2.25
N ALA A 152 -29.96 14.85 3.01
CA ALA A 152 -28.91 15.75 2.55
C ALA A 152 -27.58 15.03 2.29
N TRP A 153 -27.35 13.87 2.91
CA TRP A 153 -26.10 13.11 2.72
C TRP A 153 -26.17 12.29 1.44
N ARG A 154 -25.15 12.45 0.59
CA ARG A 154 -25.11 11.82 -0.73
C ARG A 154 -24.49 10.42 -0.62
N LYS A 155 -25.23 9.40 -1.04
CA LYS A 155 -24.75 8.03 -1.22
C LYS A 155 -24.04 7.88 -2.56
N ILE A 156 -22.87 7.26 -2.58
CA ILE A 156 -22.10 6.92 -3.78
C ILE A 156 -21.46 5.54 -3.66
N GLY A 157 -20.99 4.98 -4.77
CA GLY A 157 -20.35 3.66 -4.83
C GLY A 157 -21.32 2.50 -5.11
N ALA A 158 -20.77 1.32 -5.35
CA ALA A 158 -21.52 0.11 -5.70
C ALA A 158 -22.04 -0.66 -4.48
N LEU A 159 -21.43 -0.50 -3.30
CA LEU A 159 -21.87 -1.16 -2.07
C LEU A 159 -23.04 -0.37 -1.45
N PRO A 160 -24.25 -0.94 -1.40
CA PRO A 160 -25.38 -0.25 -0.79
C PRO A 160 -25.15 -0.07 0.71
N LEU A 161 -25.58 1.06 1.24
CA LEU A 161 -25.48 1.39 2.66
C LEU A 161 -26.87 1.52 3.28
N GLU A 162 -27.03 0.98 4.48
CA GLU A 162 -28.24 1.12 5.29
C GLU A 162 -27.92 1.65 6.68
N SER A 163 -28.88 2.37 7.26
CA SER A 163 -28.83 2.83 8.65
C SER A 163 -29.78 1.98 9.48
N THR A 164 -29.30 1.46 10.60
CA THR A 164 -30.07 0.66 11.55
C THR A 164 -30.02 1.30 12.92
N LYS A 165 -30.74 0.77 13.91
CA LYS A 165 -30.63 1.24 15.31
C LYS A 165 -29.19 1.21 15.86
N ALA A 166 -28.32 0.37 15.30
CA ALA A 166 -26.93 0.25 15.74
C ALA A 166 -25.99 1.28 15.11
N GLY A 167 -26.32 1.80 13.94
CA GLY A 167 -25.41 2.56 13.10
C GLY A 167 -25.62 2.32 11.60
N LEU A 168 -24.85 3.07 10.81
CA LEU A 168 -24.64 2.88 9.39
C LEU A 168 -23.74 1.67 9.14
N LYS A 169 -24.14 0.83 8.18
CA LYS A 169 -23.41 -0.37 7.75
C LYS A 169 -23.66 -0.70 6.28
N PRO A 170 -22.86 -1.59 5.68
CA PRO A 170 -23.20 -2.19 4.39
C PRO A 170 -24.55 -2.91 4.46
N ALA A 171 -25.40 -2.68 3.46
CA ALA A 171 -26.59 -3.47 3.21
C ALA A 171 -26.21 -4.72 2.39
N PRO A 172 -26.97 -5.82 2.51
CA PRO A 172 -26.84 -6.94 1.59
C PRO A 172 -27.03 -6.48 0.15
N LEU A 173 -26.17 -6.97 -0.75
CA LEU A 173 -26.36 -6.76 -2.19
C LEU A 173 -27.65 -7.47 -2.62
N ALA A 174 -28.57 -6.75 -3.25
CA ALA A 174 -29.81 -7.33 -3.76
C ALA A 174 -29.48 -8.40 -4.80
N GLY A 175 -30.07 -9.59 -4.66
CA GLY A 175 -29.87 -10.71 -5.60
C GLY A 175 -30.25 -10.28 -7.01
N GLY A 176 -29.26 -10.12 -7.88
CA GLY A 176 -29.44 -9.66 -9.26
C GLY A 176 -28.57 -8.46 -9.67
N ALA A 177 -27.94 -7.75 -8.72
CA ALA A 177 -26.92 -6.77 -9.05
C ALA A 177 -25.63 -7.48 -9.50
N THR A 178 -25.06 -7.07 -10.64
CA THR A 178 -23.75 -7.53 -11.11
C THR A 178 -22.71 -7.17 -10.03
N GLN A 179 -22.27 -8.17 -9.26
CA GLN A 179 -21.24 -7.92 -8.26
C GLN A 179 -19.93 -7.54 -8.95
N PRO A 180 -19.22 -6.50 -8.48
CA PRO A 180 -17.88 -6.23 -8.97
C PRO A 180 -17.00 -7.45 -8.67
N SER A 181 -16.11 -7.81 -9.59
CA SER A 181 -15.31 -9.04 -9.51
C SER A 181 -14.16 -9.00 -8.49
N VAL A 182 -13.86 -7.83 -7.91
CA VAL A 182 -12.67 -7.64 -7.06
C VAL A 182 -13.01 -7.04 -5.71
N SER A 183 -13.63 -5.86 -5.65
CA SER A 183 -14.12 -5.27 -4.39
C SER A 183 -15.24 -4.27 -4.64
N ALA A 184 -16.10 -4.08 -3.65
CA ALA A 184 -17.22 -3.14 -3.71
C ALA A 184 -17.09 -2.13 -2.57
N GLY A 185 -17.29 -0.85 -2.87
CA GLY A 185 -17.28 0.21 -1.85
C GLY A 185 -18.49 1.11 -1.94
N GLY A 186 -18.84 1.70 -0.80
CA GLY A 186 -20.01 2.54 -0.63
C GLY A 186 -19.69 3.63 0.37
N ALA A 187 -20.00 4.88 0.02
CA ALA A 187 -19.69 6.03 0.85
C ALA A 187 -20.92 6.93 1.08
N LEU A 188 -20.89 7.63 2.22
CA LEU A 188 -21.72 8.78 2.51
C LEU A 188 -20.87 10.04 2.54
N LEU A 189 -21.24 11.00 1.69
CA LEU A 189 -20.60 12.30 1.59
C LEU A 189 -21.40 13.36 2.32
N SER A 190 -20.68 14.24 3.03
CA SER A 190 -21.22 15.45 3.63
C SER A 190 -21.95 16.32 2.59
N PRO A 191 -23.07 16.97 2.96
CA PRO A 191 -23.75 17.94 2.09
C PRO A 191 -22.94 19.22 1.85
N ILE A 192 -21.94 19.49 2.69
CA ILE A 192 -21.15 20.73 2.65
C ILE A 192 -19.68 20.38 2.42
N ALA A 193 -19.07 21.05 1.44
CA ALA A 193 -17.63 21.08 1.24
C ALA A 193 -17.00 22.20 2.09
N VAL A 194 -15.85 21.93 2.69
CA VAL A 194 -15.10 22.90 3.50
C VAL A 194 -14.07 23.60 2.63
N VAL A 195 -13.92 24.92 2.75
CA VAL A 195 -12.94 25.66 1.95
C VAL A 195 -11.49 25.31 2.38
N PRO A 196 -10.50 25.35 1.48
CA PRO A 196 -9.14 24.84 1.76
C PRO A 196 -8.42 25.53 2.92
N GLU A 197 -8.68 26.81 3.14
CA GLU A 197 -8.01 27.65 4.14
C GLU A 197 -8.63 27.51 5.54
N GLU A 198 -9.81 26.90 5.64
CA GLU A 198 -10.55 26.79 6.89
C GLU A 198 -10.09 25.58 7.69
N THR A 199 -9.77 25.80 8.97
CA THR A 199 -9.47 24.71 9.91
C THR A 199 -10.77 24.06 10.36
N PHE A 200 -10.85 22.74 10.21
CA PHE A 200 -12.01 21.96 10.60
C PHE A 200 -11.59 20.61 11.19
N ALA A 201 -12.53 19.91 11.82
CA ALA A 201 -12.35 18.54 12.25
C ALA A 201 -13.56 17.67 11.90
N VAL A 202 -13.26 16.43 11.52
CA VAL A 202 -14.23 15.37 11.33
C VAL A 202 -14.19 14.48 12.55
N ILE A 203 -15.32 14.33 13.24
CA ILE A 203 -15.45 13.50 14.43
C ILE A 203 -16.40 12.37 14.09
N VAL A 204 -15.91 11.13 14.14
CA VAL A 204 -16.68 9.92 13.82
C VAL A 204 -16.71 9.01 15.03
N GLN A 205 -17.91 8.57 15.41
CA GLN A 205 -18.11 7.54 16.42
C GLN A 205 -18.40 6.21 15.75
N LEU A 206 -17.61 5.20 16.08
CA LEU A 206 -17.68 3.86 15.54
C LEU A 206 -17.94 2.90 16.67
N LYS A 207 -18.92 2.01 16.49
CA LYS A 207 -19.04 0.86 17.37
C LYS A 207 -18.10 -0.23 16.85
N PRO A 208 -17.10 -0.66 17.65
CA PRO A 208 -16.16 -1.68 17.21
C PRO A 208 -16.89 -3.02 17.00
N GLY A 209 -16.62 -3.63 15.85
CA GLY A 209 -17.00 -5.00 15.54
C GLY A 209 -15.86 -6.00 15.79
N ARG A 210 -16.12 -7.27 15.51
CA ARG A 210 -15.06 -8.29 15.44
C ARG A 210 -14.05 -7.88 14.36
N PRO A 211 -12.74 -7.99 14.61
CA PRO A 211 -11.73 -7.81 13.58
C PRO A 211 -12.02 -8.72 12.38
N SER A 212 -12.09 -8.14 11.18
CA SER A 212 -12.23 -8.87 9.91
C SER A 212 -11.45 -8.13 8.83
N ASP A 213 -10.76 -8.88 7.98
CA ASP A 213 -10.05 -8.34 6.82
C ASP A 213 -10.96 -8.18 5.59
N ASP A 214 -12.19 -8.70 5.65
CA ASP A 214 -13.16 -8.67 4.54
C ASP A 214 -13.89 -7.32 4.42
N LEU A 215 -13.84 -6.48 5.47
CA LEU A 215 -14.46 -5.16 5.50
C LEU A 215 -13.48 -4.08 5.99
N ILE A 216 -13.32 -3.03 5.20
CA ILE A 216 -12.54 -1.85 5.54
C ILE A 216 -13.49 -0.69 5.82
N VAL A 217 -13.38 -0.08 7.00
CA VAL A 217 -14.12 1.14 7.34
C VAL A 217 -13.16 2.32 7.26
N GLN A 218 -13.54 3.38 6.55
CA GLN A 218 -12.69 4.54 6.34
C GLN A 218 -13.42 5.84 6.62
N VAL A 219 -12.69 6.78 7.22
CA VAL A 219 -13.05 8.20 7.31
C VAL A 219 -12.09 8.95 6.40
N PHE A 220 -12.61 9.75 5.48
CA PHE A 220 -11.77 10.41 4.49
C PHE A 220 -12.14 11.87 4.29
N VAL A 221 -11.13 12.62 3.84
CA VAL A 221 -11.23 13.97 3.32
C VAL A 221 -10.64 13.96 1.92
N SER A 222 -11.44 14.33 0.92
CA SER A 222 -11.03 14.41 -0.49
C SER A 222 -11.10 15.85 -1.00
N THR A 223 -10.26 16.19 -1.96
CA THR A 223 -10.38 17.44 -2.74
C THR A 223 -11.02 17.25 -4.11
N GLU A 224 -11.36 16.02 -4.47
CA GLU A 224 -11.92 15.67 -5.76
C GLU A 224 -13.40 15.30 -5.62
N ASP A 225 -14.13 15.40 -6.74
CA ASP A 225 -15.53 15.02 -6.87
C ASP A 225 -15.73 13.80 -7.79
N ASP A 226 -14.65 13.30 -8.39
CA ASP A 226 -14.59 12.20 -9.37
C ASP A 226 -14.50 10.81 -8.73
N PHE A 227 -15.30 10.56 -7.69
CA PHE A 227 -15.29 9.29 -6.99
C PHE A 227 -15.59 8.10 -7.90
N SER A 228 -14.78 7.05 -7.78
CA SER A 228 -14.95 5.82 -8.54
C SER A 228 -16.31 5.17 -8.24
N ALA A 229 -17.02 4.74 -9.29
CA ALA A 229 -18.37 4.18 -9.14
C ALA A 229 -18.38 2.83 -8.39
N ASP A 230 -17.26 2.10 -8.41
CA ASP A 230 -17.10 0.79 -7.80
C ASP A 230 -16.82 0.88 -6.29
N LYS A 231 -15.87 1.73 -5.88
CA LYS A 231 -15.31 1.78 -4.52
C LYS A 231 -15.58 3.08 -3.77
N ALA A 232 -16.06 4.11 -4.46
CA ALA A 232 -16.18 5.47 -3.94
C ALA A 232 -14.83 6.02 -3.41
N ILE A 233 -13.78 5.85 -4.20
CA ILE A 233 -12.43 6.37 -3.92
C ILE A 233 -12.10 7.45 -4.96
N SER A 234 -11.34 8.46 -4.55
CA SER A 234 -10.78 9.49 -5.43
C SER A 234 -9.26 9.56 -5.28
N SER A 235 -8.59 10.26 -6.20
CA SER A 235 -7.12 10.27 -6.33
C SER A 235 -6.37 11.11 -5.28
N ASN A 236 -7.07 12.01 -4.58
CA ASN A 236 -6.42 12.87 -3.60
C ASN A 236 -7.17 12.94 -2.28
N GLU A 237 -6.80 12.03 -1.39
CA GLU A 237 -7.46 11.83 -0.12
C GLU A 237 -6.48 11.76 1.06
N LEU A 238 -6.95 12.27 2.19
CA LEU A 238 -6.48 11.92 3.52
C LEU A 238 -7.46 10.89 4.09
N VAL A 239 -6.96 9.70 4.43
CA VAL A 239 -7.79 8.58 4.84
C VAL A 239 -7.29 8.02 6.16
N TRP A 240 -8.18 7.92 7.15
CA TRP A 240 -7.98 6.99 8.26
C TRP A 240 -8.84 5.76 8.02
N LEU A 241 -8.29 4.56 8.26
CA LEU A 241 -9.01 3.31 8.07
C LEU A 241 -8.77 2.31 9.18
N ILE A 242 -9.73 1.40 9.35
CA ILE A 242 -9.61 0.14 10.10
C ILE A 242 -9.83 -1.02 9.14
N GLN A 243 -8.95 -2.01 9.22
CA GLN A 243 -9.06 -3.31 8.56
C GLN A 243 -8.49 -4.37 9.50
N GLY A 244 -9.26 -5.42 9.78
CA GLY A 244 -8.85 -6.47 10.70
C GLY A 244 -8.49 -5.93 12.07
N SER A 245 -7.28 -6.27 12.53
CA SER A 245 -6.68 -5.82 13.79
C SER A 245 -5.84 -4.55 13.65
N ARG A 246 -5.85 -3.90 12.48
CA ARG A 246 -4.99 -2.75 12.18
C ARG A 246 -5.82 -1.49 11.95
N GLN A 247 -5.21 -0.35 12.30
CA GLN A 247 -5.64 0.97 11.86
C GLN A 247 -4.49 1.66 11.14
N LYS A 248 -4.81 2.41 10.08
CA LYS A 248 -3.82 3.08 9.23
C LYS A 248 -4.23 4.51 8.91
N VAL A 249 -3.24 5.35 8.62
CA VAL A 249 -3.44 6.65 7.97
C VAL A 249 -2.73 6.63 6.63
N ILE A 250 -3.48 6.96 5.58
CA ILE A 250 -3.00 7.06 4.21
C ILE A 250 -3.13 8.51 3.77
N VAL A 251 -2.05 9.03 3.20
CA VAL A 251 -1.98 10.37 2.59
C VAL A 251 -1.60 10.16 1.13
N ARG A 252 -2.35 10.71 0.17
CA ARG A 252 -2.07 10.64 -1.29
C ARG A 252 -1.86 9.23 -1.84
N ASP A 253 -2.90 8.68 -2.47
CA ASP A 253 -2.86 7.51 -3.38
C ASP A 253 -1.88 6.39 -2.96
N SER A 254 -1.90 6.02 -1.67
CA SER A 254 -1.23 4.84 -1.07
C SER A 254 0.05 5.06 -0.26
N GLN A 255 0.49 6.30 0.03
CA GLN A 255 1.53 6.47 1.06
C GLN A 255 0.95 6.21 2.45
N THR A 256 1.24 5.03 3.00
CA THR A 256 0.90 4.68 4.37
C THR A 256 1.89 5.38 5.30
N GLU A 257 1.43 6.41 5.99
CA GLU A 257 2.25 7.21 6.91
C GLU A 257 2.12 6.72 8.36
N TYR A 258 1.09 5.91 8.66
CA TYR A 258 0.89 5.30 9.98
C TYR A 258 0.24 3.93 9.88
N ASN A 259 0.71 3.00 10.71
CA ASN A 259 0.14 1.66 10.85
C ASN A 259 0.32 1.19 12.29
N ALA A 260 -0.77 0.92 12.99
CA ALA A 260 -0.76 0.43 14.36
C ALA A 260 -1.85 -0.60 14.61
N GLU A 261 -1.80 -1.22 15.78
CA GLU A 261 -2.88 -2.06 16.26
C GLU A 261 -4.13 -1.22 16.52
N ARG A 262 -5.28 -1.82 16.18
CA ARG A 262 -6.60 -1.28 16.49
C ARG A 262 -6.81 -1.32 18.01
N PRO A 263 -7.55 -0.36 18.60
CA PRO A 263 -7.95 -0.45 20.01
C PRO A 263 -8.67 -1.77 20.29
N ASP A 264 -8.40 -2.32 21.46
CA ASP A 264 -8.98 -3.58 21.92
C ASP A 264 -10.52 -3.57 21.80
N PRO A 265 -11.12 -4.40 20.93
CA PRO A 265 -12.55 -4.41 20.70
C PRO A 265 -13.35 -4.97 21.90
N THR A 266 -12.69 -5.61 22.87
CA THR A 266 -13.35 -6.12 24.08
C THR A 266 -13.66 -5.02 25.09
N LYS A 267 -12.95 -3.89 24.99
CA LYS A 267 -13.32 -2.66 25.69
C LYS A 267 -14.51 -2.09 24.92
N LEU A 268 -15.72 -2.30 25.46
CA LEU A 268 -17.02 -1.99 24.85
C LEU A 268 -17.25 -0.51 24.48
N ASP A 269 -16.24 0.34 24.61
CA ASP A 269 -16.32 1.77 24.35
C ASP A 269 -16.32 2.04 22.83
N PRO A 270 -17.20 2.94 22.35
CA PRO A 270 -17.15 3.42 20.98
C PRO A 270 -15.78 4.02 20.66
N ILE A 271 -15.23 3.65 19.50
CA ILE A 271 -14.04 4.28 18.95
C ILE A 271 -14.44 5.67 18.47
N THR A 272 -13.86 6.71 19.07
CA THR A 272 -14.05 8.11 18.63
C THR A 272 -12.82 8.58 17.90
N VAL A 273 -12.94 8.71 16.57
CA VAL A 273 -11.86 9.21 15.72
C VAL A 273 -12.08 10.68 15.44
N ARG A 274 -11.01 11.47 15.54
CA ARG A 274 -10.97 12.88 15.14
C ARG A 274 -9.90 13.09 14.08
N LEU A 275 -10.30 13.56 12.90
CA LEU A 275 -9.43 14.06 11.84
C LEU A 275 -9.49 15.59 11.85
N ALA A 276 -8.52 16.26 12.47
CA ALA A 276 -8.38 17.71 12.38
C ALA A 276 -7.53 18.08 11.17
N VAL A 277 -7.98 19.02 10.35
CA VAL A 277 -7.33 19.40 9.09
C VAL A 277 -7.25 20.92 8.99
N SER A 278 -6.07 21.44 8.72
CA SER A 278 -5.81 22.85 8.39
C SER A 278 -5.42 23.00 6.92
N LYS A 279 -4.92 24.16 6.49
CA LYS A 279 -4.46 24.39 5.11
C LYS A 279 -3.53 23.29 4.60
N SER A 280 -2.47 22.97 5.34
CA SER A 280 -1.43 22.03 4.91
C SER A 280 -1.21 20.84 5.85
N LEU A 281 -1.81 20.86 7.05
CA LEU A 281 -1.57 19.85 8.07
C LEU A 281 -2.84 19.08 8.40
N ALA A 282 -2.64 17.89 8.95
CA ALA A 282 -3.69 17.14 9.60
C ALA A 282 -3.17 16.41 10.83
N VAL A 283 -4.08 16.19 11.78
CA VAL A 283 -3.88 15.38 12.99
C VAL A 283 -5.00 14.35 13.06
N VAL A 284 -4.64 13.09 13.23
CA VAL A 284 -5.57 11.99 13.46
C VAL A 284 -5.41 11.53 14.90
N SER A 285 -6.50 11.54 15.65
CA SER A 285 -6.54 11.02 17.01
C SER A 285 -7.70 10.06 17.24
N ASN A 286 -7.53 9.18 18.22
CA ASN A 286 -8.52 8.18 18.62
C ASN A 286 -8.66 8.20 20.14
N GLY A 287 -9.86 8.48 20.65
CA GLY A 287 -10.12 8.58 22.09
C GLY A 287 -9.24 9.63 22.78
N GLY A 288 -8.89 10.71 22.08
CA GLY A 288 -7.97 11.74 22.58
C GLY A 288 -6.49 11.40 22.46
N THR A 289 -6.12 10.18 22.07
CA THR A 289 -4.72 9.80 21.82
C THR A 289 -4.36 10.10 20.37
N LYS A 290 -3.34 10.91 20.13
CA LYS A 290 -2.81 11.17 18.79
C LYS A 290 -2.23 9.89 18.17
N LEU A 291 -2.71 9.56 16.98
CA LEU A 291 -2.21 8.45 16.17
C LEU A 291 -1.17 8.94 15.17
N TRP A 292 -1.46 10.03 14.47
CA TRP A 292 -0.62 10.56 13.41
C TRP A 292 -0.79 12.08 13.28
N ALA A 293 0.27 12.75 12.84
CA ALA A 293 0.22 14.14 12.42
C ALA A 293 1.24 14.39 11.31
N GLY A 294 0.88 15.20 10.32
CA GLY A 294 1.75 15.49 9.19
C GLY A 294 1.09 16.36 8.14
N ASN A 295 1.74 16.47 6.98
CA ASN A 295 1.16 17.13 5.82
C ASN A 295 -0.08 16.35 5.36
N ASN A 296 -1.21 17.04 5.17
CA ASN A 296 -2.47 16.40 4.77
C ASN A 296 -2.49 15.92 3.31
N GLY A 297 -1.55 16.39 2.49
CA GLY A 297 -1.43 16.02 1.08
C GLY A 297 -2.50 16.59 0.15
N LEU A 298 -3.51 17.26 0.69
CA LEU A 298 -4.67 17.79 -0.03
C LEU A 298 -4.28 18.99 -0.91
N THR A 299 -4.95 19.16 -2.05
CA THR A 299 -4.80 20.34 -2.92
C THR A 299 -5.61 21.53 -2.37
N ALA A 300 -5.46 22.70 -2.99
CA ALA A 300 -6.18 23.92 -2.61
C ALA A 300 -7.64 23.98 -3.16
N LYS A 301 -8.31 22.84 -3.33
CA LYS A 301 -9.72 22.76 -3.71
C LYS A 301 -10.64 22.54 -2.50
N PRO A 302 -11.94 22.86 -2.60
CA PRO A 302 -12.91 22.53 -1.55
C PRO A 302 -12.85 21.05 -1.14
N ARG A 303 -13.02 20.80 0.15
CA ARG A 303 -12.80 19.51 0.78
C ARG A 303 -14.12 18.82 1.07
N THR A 304 -14.32 17.68 0.43
CA THR A 304 -15.44 16.79 0.69
C THR A 304 -15.07 15.80 1.78
N VAL A 305 -15.93 15.65 2.77
CA VAL A 305 -15.74 14.72 3.90
C VAL A 305 -16.73 13.58 3.78
N GLY A 306 -16.31 12.38 4.14
CA GLY A 306 -17.22 11.24 4.19
C GLY A 306 -16.75 10.08 5.05
N VAL A 307 -17.65 9.10 5.18
CA VAL A 307 -17.33 7.76 5.66
C VAL A 307 -17.59 6.76 4.53
N ARG A 308 -16.76 5.74 4.42
CA ARG A 308 -16.95 4.67 3.45
C ARG A 308 -16.66 3.29 4.02
N PHE A 309 -17.29 2.32 3.40
CA PHE A 309 -17.07 0.89 3.60
C PHE A 309 -16.54 0.31 2.31
N ILE A 310 -15.53 -0.55 2.39
CA ILE A 310 -15.02 -1.33 1.26
C ILE A 310 -15.06 -2.79 1.66
N GLN A 311 -15.88 -3.56 0.95
CA GLN A 311 -15.89 -5.01 1.02
C GLN A 311 -14.78 -5.55 0.12
N VAL A 312 -13.77 -6.18 0.73
CA VAL A 312 -12.57 -6.68 0.03
C VAL A 312 -12.90 -7.87 -0.85
N ASP A 313 -13.81 -8.73 -0.41
CA ASP A 313 -14.31 -9.87 -1.17
C ASP A 313 -15.84 -9.80 -1.24
N PRO A 314 -16.42 -9.38 -2.38
CA PRO A 314 -17.87 -9.23 -2.53
C PRO A 314 -18.63 -10.56 -2.45
N THR A 315 -17.93 -11.68 -2.64
CA THR A 315 -18.51 -13.03 -2.63
C THR A 315 -18.75 -13.58 -1.23
N LYS A 316 -18.06 -13.03 -0.22
CA LYS A 316 -18.24 -13.42 1.17
C LYS A 316 -19.36 -12.61 1.84
N PRO A 317 -20.20 -13.23 2.68
CA PRO A 317 -21.12 -12.46 3.51
C PRO A 317 -20.31 -11.56 4.44
N VAL A 318 -20.55 -10.25 4.35
CA VAL A 318 -20.02 -9.30 5.34
C VAL A 318 -20.79 -9.53 6.63
N ASP A 319 -20.11 -9.92 7.70
CA ASP A 319 -20.66 -9.80 9.06
C ASP A 319 -20.45 -8.35 9.51
N PRO A 320 -21.48 -7.48 9.45
CA PRO A 320 -21.31 -6.05 9.63
C PRO A 320 -21.27 -5.72 11.12
N THR A 321 -20.27 -6.25 11.81
CA THR A 321 -20.09 -6.01 13.25
C THR A 321 -19.58 -4.60 13.53
N MET A 322 -18.88 -3.99 12.57
CA MET A 322 -18.48 -2.58 12.63
C MET A 322 -19.55 -1.68 12.02
N VAL A 323 -19.99 -0.70 12.80
CA VAL A 323 -20.99 0.28 12.36
C VAL A 323 -20.55 1.70 12.70
N VAL A 324 -20.82 2.65 11.81
CA VAL A 324 -20.61 4.08 12.07
C VAL A 324 -21.86 4.60 12.77
N GLN A 325 -21.74 5.08 14.00
CA GLN A 325 -22.88 5.58 14.79
C GLN A 325 -23.20 7.03 14.47
N SER A 326 -22.16 7.86 14.30
CA SER A 326 -22.33 9.26 13.94
C SER A 326 -21.09 9.83 13.24
N ILE A 327 -21.31 10.90 12.50
CA ILE A 327 -20.26 11.77 11.93
C ILE A 327 -20.65 13.22 12.20
N ARG A 328 -19.68 14.04 12.58
CA ARG A 328 -19.82 15.49 12.75
C ARG A 328 -18.65 16.21 12.11
N ILE A 329 -18.93 17.35 11.49
CA ILE A 329 -17.95 18.23 10.90
C ILE A 329 -18.06 19.56 11.62
N VAL A 330 -16.98 19.93 12.30
CA VAL A 330 -16.90 21.16 13.10
C VAL A 330 -15.78 22.04 12.57
N LYS A 331 -15.93 23.35 12.66
CA LYS A 331 -14.95 24.32 12.18
C LYS A 331 -14.82 25.53 13.11
N LYS A 332 -13.78 26.32 12.87
CA LYS A 332 -13.50 27.53 13.64
C LYS A 332 -14.58 28.59 13.42
#